data_AF-J9GJT2-F1
#
_entry.id   AF-J9GJT2-F1
#
_cell.length_a   1.000
_cell.length_b   1.000
_cell.length_c   1.000
_cell.angle_alpha   90.00
_cell.angle_beta   90.00
_cell.angle_gamma   90.00
#
_symmetry.space_group_name_H-M   'P 1'
#
loop_
_entity.id
_entity.type
_entity.pdbx_description
1 polymer ?
#
loop_
_entity_poly.entity_id
_entity_poly.type
_entity_poly.pdbx_seq_one_letter_code
_entity_poly.pdbx_strand_id
1 'polypeptide(L)'
;QYEMFQHDHMQILPDMNRYGEYFATNQEYIRKYRFCNAFHPFHGFSMMSCGHIAEMNTSAIYIVGAQEPGIARGMGLKTRATFEEALEDAMKKYVGPNPNILALPETFKRAAVHLCMKDPSQDCMDAYGNRPAQK
;
A
#
# COMPACT_ATOMS: atom_id res chain seq x y z
N GLN A 1 -14.77 9.44 0.40
CA GLN A 1 -13.64 8.97 1.25
C GLN A 1 -12.34 9.65 0.84
N TYR A 2 -11.89 9.53 -0.43
CA TYR A 2 -10.69 10.23 -0.92
C TYR A 2 -10.72 11.76 -0.68
N GLU A 3 -11.81 12.44 -1.05
CA GLU A 3 -11.96 13.89 -0.82
C GLU A 3 -11.84 14.26 0.67
N MET A 4 -12.53 13.53 1.56
CA MET A 4 -12.45 13.78 3.00
C MET A 4 -11.03 13.61 3.55
N PHE A 5 -10.26 12.68 3.00
CA PHE A 5 -8.86 12.47 3.43
C PHE A 5 -7.94 13.64 3.05
N GLN A 6 -8.33 14.47 2.09
CA GLN A 6 -7.54 15.64 1.67
C GLN A 6 -7.83 16.89 2.52
N HIS A 7 -8.73 16.81 3.51
CA HIS A 7 -9.24 17.94 4.27
C HIS A 7 -9.24 17.65 5.78
N ASP A 8 -9.63 18.65 6.59
CA ASP A 8 -9.91 18.51 8.03
C ASP A 8 -8.81 17.85 8.88
N HIS A 9 -7.54 18.14 8.57
CA HIS A 9 -6.37 17.60 9.27
C HIS A 9 -6.25 16.07 9.22
N MET A 10 -6.78 15.44 8.17
CA MET A 10 -6.66 14.00 7.94
C MET A 10 -5.29 13.64 7.36
N GLN A 11 -4.27 13.56 8.21
CA GLN A 11 -2.90 13.32 7.75
C GLN A 11 -2.63 11.83 7.54
N ILE A 12 -3.19 10.99 8.41
CA ILE A 12 -2.98 9.55 8.40
C ILE A 12 -4.30 8.79 8.59
N LEU A 13 -4.33 7.51 8.23
CA LEU A 13 -5.54 6.69 8.37
C LEU A 13 -6.23 6.79 9.75
N PRO A 14 -5.52 6.73 10.90
CA PRO A 14 -6.16 6.85 12.20
C PRO A 14 -7.06 8.08 12.35
N ASP A 15 -6.75 9.19 11.68
CA ASP A 15 -7.55 10.42 11.73
C ASP A 15 -8.93 10.21 11.10
N MET A 16 -8.99 9.45 10.01
CA MET A 16 -10.23 9.10 9.29
C MET A 16 -11.04 8.02 10.00
N ASN A 17 -10.40 7.14 10.77
CA ASN A 17 -11.03 5.92 11.31
C ASN A 17 -12.25 6.20 12.19
N ARG A 18 -12.35 7.40 12.80
CA ARG A 18 -13.54 7.87 13.53
C ARG A 18 -14.84 7.84 12.71
N TYR A 19 -14.74 7.90 11.38
CA TYR A 19 -15.89 7.82 10.48
C TYR A 19 -16.25 6.39 10.06
N GLY A 20 -15.54 5.37 10.55
CA GLY A 20 -15.77 3.98 10.15
C GLY A 20 -17.22 3.54 10.30
N GLU A 21 -17.83 3.81 11.47
CA GLU A 21 -19.24 3.46 11.74
C GLU A 21 -20.22 4.25 10.86
N TYR A 22 -19.94 5.54 10.62
CA TYR A 22 -20.74 6.39 9.74
C TYR A 22 -20.82 5.80 8.31
N PHE A 23 -19.70 5.32 7.75
CA PHE A 23 -19.72 4.68 6.44
C PHE A 23 -20.32 3.27 6.49
N ALA A 24 -20.01 2.49 7.54
CA ALA A 24 -20.48 1.12 7.69
C ALA A 24 -22.01 1.01 7.79
N THR A 25 -22.67 2.04 8.33
CA THR A 25 -24.13 2.07 8.53
C THR A 25 -24.88 2.84 7.45
N ASN A 26 -24.17 3.43 6.48
CA ASN A 26 -24.79 4.20 5.41
C ASN A 26 -25.58 3.28 4.45
N GLN A 27 -26.90 3.47 4.42
CA GLN A 27 -27.83 2.64 3.65
C GLN A 27 -27.52 2.61 2.15
N GLU A 28 -27.05 3.73 1.59
CA GLU A 28 -26.69 3.81 0.17
C GLU A 28 -25.46 2.94 -0.15
N TYR A 29 -24.44 3.01 0.70
CA TYR A 29 -23.23 2.18 0.53
C TYR A 29 -23.58 0.69 0.69
N ILE A 30 -24.41 0.35 1.68
CA ILE A 30 -24.87 -1.03 1.88
C ILE A 30 -25.66 -1.52 0.66
N ARG A 31 -26.59 -0.71 0.11
CA ARG A 31 -27.35 -1.08 -1.09
C ARG A 31 -26.43 -1.32 -2.27
N LYS A 32 -25.49 -0.42 -2.55
CA LYS A 32 -24.53 -0.56 -3.66
C LYS A 32 -23.64 -1.78 -3.51
N TYR A 33 -23.15 -2.06 -2.30
CA TYR A 33 -22.37 -3.25 -2.02
C TYR A 33 -23.17 -4.53 -2.30
N ARG A 34 -24.42 -4.59 -1.82
CA ARG A 34 -25.27 -5.79 -1.97
C ARG A 34 -25.77 -6.03 -3.39
N PHE A 35 -26.08 -4.98 -4.14
CA PHE A 35 -26.87 -5.10 -5.37
C PHE A 35 -26.23 -4.47 -6.60
N CYS A 36 -25.08 -3.79 -6.46
CA CYS A 36 -24.44 -3.05 -7.56
C CYS A 36 -22.95 -3.35 -7.71
N ASN A 37 -22.44 -4.46 -7.16
CA ASN A 37 -21.03 -4.87 -7.21
C ASN A 37 -20.05 -3.79 -6.72
N ALA A 38 -20.50 -2.86 -5.88
CA ALA A 38 -19.58 -1.93 -5.23
C ALA A 38 -18.77 -2.65 -4.16
N PHE A 39 -17.66 -2.06 -3.73
CA PHE A 39 -16.92 -2.56 -2.57
C PHE A 39 -17.68 -2.33 -1.27
N HIS A 40 -17.30 -3.06 -0.22
CA HIS A 40 -17.86 -2.85 1.11
C HIS A 40 -17.55 -1.43 1.60
N PRO A 41 -18.38 -0.83 2.48
CA PRO A 41 -18.26 0.59 2.84
C PRO A 41 -16.90 0.97 3.45
N PHE A 42 -16.23 0.01 4.10
CA PHE A 42 -14.91 0.21 4.71
C PHE A 42 -13.72 0.14 3.71
N HIS A 43 -13.96 -0.21 2.44
CA HIS A 43 -12.88 -0.54 1.51
C HIS A 43 -11.87 0.60 1.29
N GLY A 44 -12.32 1.86 1.15
CA GLY A 44 -11.39 2.97 0.98
C GLY A 44 -10.53 3.24 2.22
N PHE A 45 -11.01 2.91 3.43
CA PHE A 45 -10.18 2.95 4.64
C PHE A 45 -9.05 1.93 4.58
N SER A 46 -9.34 0.69 4.16
CA SER A 46 -8.29 -0.31 3.97
C SER A 46 -7.28 0.07 2.88
N MET A 47 -7.71 0.78 1.83
CA MET A 47 -6.76 1.24 0.81
C MET A 47 -5.85 2.37 1.33
N MET A 48 -6.40 3.30 2.13
CA MET A 48 -5.62 4.31 2.84
C MET A 48 -4.65 3.67 3.84
N SER A 49 -5.04 2.58 4.52
CA SER A 49 -4.14 1.86 5.43
C SER A 49 -2.95 1.25 4.72
N CYS A 50 -3.17 0.63 3.56
CA CYS A 50 -2.10 0.11 2.73
C CYS A 50 -1.14 1.23 2.28
N GLY A 51 -1.70 2.39 1.90
CA GLY A 51 -0.92 3.57 1.53
C GLY A 51 -0.04 4.07 2.68
N HIS A 52 -0.59 4.20 3.89
CA HIS A 52 0.15 4.63 5.07
C HIS A 52 1.27 3.65 5.44
N ILE A 53 1.03 2.34 5.42
CA ILE A 53 2.09 1.34 5.66
C ILE A 53 3.20 1.47 4.61
N ALA A 54 2.85 1.68 3.35
CA ALA A 54 3.82 1.86 2.29
C ALA A 54 4.61 3.16 2.47
N GLU A 55 3.97 4.26 2.88
CA GLU A 55 4.65 5.52 3.22
C GLU A 55 5.66 5.34 4.36
N MET A 56 5.29 4.62 5.43
CA MET A 56 6.18 4.39 6.57
C MET A 56 7.42 3.55 6.22
N ASN A 57 7.32 2.65 5.24
CA ASN A 57 8.31 1.60 5.00
C ASN A 57 9.01 1.69 3.63
N THR A 58 8.67 2.68 2.79
CA THR A 58 9.28 2.84 1.46
C THR A 58 9.79 4.25 1.24
N SER A 59 10.94 4.39 0.58
CA SER A 59 11.48 5.72 0.21
C SER A 59 10.70 6.37 -0.94
N ALA A 60 10.05 5.55 -1.78
CA ALA A 60 9.24 5.98 -2.91
C ALA A 60 8.36 4.83 -3.42
N ILE A 61 7.17 5.17 -3.93
CA ILE A 61 6.27 4.24 -4.62
C ILE A 61 6.02 4.79 -6.02
N TYR A 62 6.11 3.93 -7.03
CA TYR A 62 5.89 4.28 -8.43
C TYR A 62 4.65 3.55 -8.98
N ILE A 63 3.75 4.30 -9.60
CA ILE A 63 2.70 3.75 -10.48
C ILE A 63 3.13 4.02 -11.92
N VAL A 64 3.55 2.94 -12.58
CA VAL A 64 3.97 2.97 -13.99
C VAL A 64 2.74 2.83 -14.88
N GLY A 65 2.64 3.66 -15.92
CA GLY A 65 1.55 3.59 -16.89
C GLY A 65 0.19 4.01 -16.32
N ALA A 66 0.17 4.86 -15.28
CA ALA A 66 -1.08 5.35 -14.69
C ALA A 66 -1.94 6.05 -15.76
N GLN A 67 -3.18 5.59 -15.93
CA GLN A 67 -4.15 6.27 -16.81
C GLN A 67 -4.51 7.65 -16.27
N GLU A 68 -4.69 7.76 -14.95
CA GLU A 68 -5.01 9.00 -14.23
C GLU A 68 -3.87 9.37 -13.26
N PRO A 69 -2.73 9.90 -13.75
CA PRO A 69 -1.55 10.16 -12.92
C PRO A 69 -1.78 11.25 -11.86
N GLY A 70 -2.80 12.08 -12.01
CA GLY A 70 -3.18 13.08 -10.99
C GLY A 70 -3.61 12.45 -9.67
N ILE A 71 -4.39 11.37 -9.72
CA ILE A 71 -4.88 10.67 -8.52
C ILE A 71 -3.70 10.01 -7.80
N ALA A 72 -2.83 9.32 -8.54
CA ALA A 72 -1.63 8.70 -7.97
C ALA A 72 -0.72 9.73 -7.28
N ARG A 73 -0.50 10.90 -7.91
CA ARG A 73 0.27 11.99 -7.30
C ARG A 73 -0.39 12.57 -6.06
N GLY A 74 -1.71 12.75 -6.06
CA GLY A 74 -2.48 13.23 -4.90
C GLY A 74 -2.45 12.27 -3.71
N MET A 75 -2.14 11.00 -3.95
CA MET A 75 -1.90 9.98 -2.91
C MET A 75 -0.43 9.86 -2.49
N GLY A 76 0.46 10.74 -2.97
CA GLY A 76 1.90 10.74 -2.64
C GLY A 76 2.76 9.82 -3.50
N LEU A 77 2.21 9.18 -4.53
CA LEU A 77 2.93 8.26 -5.41
C LEU A 77 3.61 9.01 -6.57
N LYS A 78 4.70 8.43 -7.08
CA LYS A 78 5.37 8.90 -8.29
C LYS A 78 4.79 8.19 -9.51
N THR A 79 4.79 8.88 -10.65
CA THR A 79 4.23 8.34 -11.90
C THR A 79 5.26 8.40 -13.02
N ARG A 80 5.39 7.32 -13.79
CA ARG A 80 6.24 7.26 -15.00
C ARG A 80 5.50 6.51 -16.11
N ALA A 81 5.87 6.75 -17.35
CA ALA A 81 5.22 6.09 -18.47
C ALA A 81 5.63 4.62 -18.56
N THR A 82 6.90 4.32 -18.28
CA THR A 82 7.47 2.96 -18.39
C THR A 82 8.25 2.54 -17.13
N PHE A 83 8.58 1.24 -17.06
CA PHE A 83 9.37 0.70 -15.95
C PHE A 83 10.81 1.20 -15.99
N GLU A 84 11.38 1.38 -17.18
CA GLU A 84 12.74 1.89 -17.38
C GLU A 84 12.89 3.29 -16.80
N GLU A 85 11.95 4.18 -17.08
CA GLU A 85 11.93 5.54 -16.51
C GLU A 85 11.76 5.53 -14.98
N ALA A 86 10.96 4.60 -14.45
CA ALA A 86 10.77 4.46 -13.02
C ALA A 86 12.03 3.94 -12.33
N LEU A 87 12.69 2.94 -12.92
CA LEU A 87 13.95 2.39 -12.42
C LEU A 87 15.06 3.44 -12.48
N GLU A 88 15.20 4.17 -13.60
CA GLU A 88 16.20 5.23 -13.71
C GLU A 88 16.02 6.31 -12.63
N ASP A 89 14.77 6.77 -12.43
CA ASP A 89 14.46 7.76 -11.39
C ASP A 89 14.76 7.22 -9.99
N ALA A 90 14.40 5.96 -9.72
CA ALA A 90 14.61 5.31 -8.44
C ALA A 90 16.10 5.10 -8.13
N MET A 91 16.87 4.63 -9.12
CA MET A 91 18.31 4.43 -9.01
C MET A 91 19.04 5.74 -8.75
N LYS A 92 18.62 6.82 -9.43
CA LYS A 92 19.22 8.15 -9.26
C LYS A 92 18.92 8.77 -7.89
N LYS A 93 17.74 8.51 -7.31
CA LYS A 93 17.26 9.25 -6.13
C LYS A 93 17.25 8.46 -4.82
N TYR A 94 17.08 7.15 -4.87
CA TYR A 94 16.72 6.35 -3.69
C TYR A 94 17.60 5.13 -3.46
N VAL A 95 17.94 4.36 -4.50
CA VAL A 95 18.53 3.02 -4.32
C VAL A 95 19.93 2.83 -4.90
N GLY A 96 20.44 3.82 -5.64
CA GLY A 96 21.76 3.74 -6.30
C GLY A 96 21.76 2.93 -7.60
N PRO A 97 22.93 2.78 -8.25
CA PRO A 97 23.04 2.28 -9.63
C PRO A 97 22.97 0.75 -9.79
N ASN A 98 22.95 -0.04 -8.70
CA ASN A 98 22.88 -1.50 -8.77
C ASN A 98 22.00 -2.08 -7.65
N PRO A 99 20.67 -1.83 -7.67
CA PRO A 99 19.78 -2.29 -6.63
C PRO A 99 19.48 -3.79 -6.76
N ASN A 100 19.25 -4.47 -5.65
CA ASN A 100 18.61 -5.79 -5.66
C ASN A 100 17.12 -5.61 -5.95
N ILE A 101 16.58 -6.36 -6.91
CA ILE A 101 15.18 -6.26 -7.35
C ILE A 101 14.45 -7.55 -7.00
N LEU A 102 13.38 -7.44 -6.20
CA LEU A 102 12.39 -8.50 -6.06
C LEU A 102 11.25 -8.24 -7.06
N ALA A 103 11.08 -9.14 -8.03
CA ALA A 103 10.00 -9.09 -9.00
C ALA A 103 8.90 -10.09 -8.64
N LEU A 104 7.65 -9.61 -8.54
CA LEU A 104 6.48 -10.42 -8.18
C LEU A 104 5.40 -10.34 -9.29
N PRO A 105 5.63 -10.92 -10.48
CA PRO A 105 4.72 -10.78 -11.64
C PRO A 105 3.33 -11.40 -11.40
N GLU A 106 3.18 -12.28 -10.41
CA GLU A 106 1.92 -12.94 -10.04
C GLU A 106 1.44 -12.53 -8.64
N THR A 107 1.78 -11.32 -8.20
CA THR A 107 1.28 -10.74 -6.94
C THR A 107 -0.25 -10.90 -6.87
N PHE A 108 -0.76 -11.32 -5.71
CA PHE A 108 -2.17 -11.64 -5.43
C PHE A 108 -2.76 -12.87 -6.14
N LYS A 109 -2.02 -13.55 -7.02
CA LYS A 109 -2.45 -14.82 -7.66
C LYS A 109 -1.81 -16.06 -7.05
N ARG A 110 -0.67 -15.90 -6.38
CA ARG A 110 0.07 -16.98 -5.70
C ARG A 110 0.30 -16.67 -4.23
N ALA A 111 0.74 -17.67 -3.47
CA ALA A 111 1.14 -17.50 -2.08
C ALA A 111 2.22 -16.40 -1.97
N ALA A 112 2.14 -15.62 -0.89
CA ALA A 112 3.05 -14.52 -0.64
C ALA A 112 4.48 -15.03 -0.45
N VAL A 113 5.45 -14.22 -0.90
CA VAL A 113 6.88 -14.50 -0.67
C VAL A 113 7.23 -14.04 0.74
N HIS A 114 7.85 -14.91 1.52
CA HIS A 114 8.47 -14.56 2.79
C HIS A 114 9.98 -14.41 2.57
N LEU A 115 10.49 -13.19 2.64
CA LEU A 115 11.93 -12.94 2.57
C LEU A 115 12.53 -13.14 3.96
N CYS A 116 13.51 -14.03 4.05
CA CYS A 116 14.37 -14.16 5.22
C CYS A 116 15.56 -13.19 5.11
N MET A 117 16.11 -12.83 6.26
CA MET A 117 17.38 -12.15 6.37
C MET A 117 18.49 -13.04 5.79
N LYS A 118 19.52 -12.40 5.23
CA LYS A 118 20.68 -13.12 4.69
C LYS A 118 21.40 -13.94 5.77
N ASP A 119 21.41 -13.42 7.00
CA ASP A 119 21.89 -14.10 8.19
C ASP A 119 20.68 -14.60 9.00
N PRO A 120 20.45 -15.92 9.08
CA PRO A 120 19.31 -16.47 9.81
C PRO A 120 19.25 -16.10 11.29
N SER A 121 20.38 -15.72 11.90
CA SER A 121 20.39 -15.27 13.30
C SER A 121 19.73 -13.90 13.50
N GLN A 122 19.53 -13.15 12.41
CA GLN A 122 18.87 -11.85 12.40
C GLN A 122 17.37 -11.95 12.06
N ASP A 123 16.89 -13.14 11.68
CA ASP A 123 15.47 -13.35 11.46
C ASP A 123 14.69 -13.25 12.77
N CYS A 124 13.60 -12.49 12.73
CA CYS A 124 12.71 -12.34 13.89
C CYS A 124 11.82 -13.57 14.14
N MET A 125 11.83 -14.53 13.20
CA MET A 125 11.04 -15.76 13.20
C MET A 125 11.91 -16.95 12.76
N ASP A 126 11.63 -18.15 13.28
CA ASP A 126 12.25 -19.39 12.80
C ASP A 126 11.68 -19.83 11.44
N ALA A 127 12.21 -20.94 10.89
CA ALA A 127 11.77 -21.50 9.61
C ALA A 127 10.29 -21.93 9.57
N TYR A 128 9.61 -21.97 10.72
CA TYR A 128 8.20 -22.32 10.88
C TYR A 128 7.33 -21.11 11.25
N GLY A 129 7.91 -19.90 11.31
CA GLY A 129 7.19 -18.65 11.61
C GLY A 129 6.99 -18.39 13.11
N ASN A 130 7.72 -19.07 14.00
CA ASN A 130 7.65 -18.82 15.45
C ASN A 130 8.69 -17.79 15.87
N ARG A 131 8.33 -16.91 16.83
CA ARG A 131 9.33 -16.05 17.47
C ARG A 131 10.22 -16.88 18.39
N PRO A 132 11.55 -16.70 18.37
CA PRO A 132 12.41 -17.24 19.41
C PRO A 132 11.90 -16.76 20.77
N ALA A 133 11.84 -17.66 21.77
CA ALA A 133 11.45 -17.28 23.12
C ALA A 133 12.37 -16.14 23.61
N GLN A 134 11.78 -14.99 23.95
CA GLN A 134 12.54 -13.90 24.58
C GLN A 134 13.05 -14.41 25.93
N LYS A 135 14.37 -14.41 26.11
CA LYS A 135 15.00 -14.66 27.40
C LYS A 135 14.82 -13.46 28.33
#